data_AF-A0A9P6TGD7-F1
#
_entry.id   AF-A0A9P6TGD7-F1
#
_cell.length_a   1.000
_cell.length_b   1.000
_cell.length_c   1.000
_cell.angle_alpha   90.00
_cell.angle_beta   90.00
_cell.angle_gamma   90.00
#
_symmetry.space_group_name_H-M   'P 1'
#
loop_
_entity.id
_entity.type
_entity.pdbx_description
1 polymer ?
#
loop_
_entity_poly.entity_id
_entity_poly.type
_entity_poly.pdbx_seq_one_letter_code
_entity_poly.pdbx_strand_id
1 'polypeptide(L)'
;MAWSPLADWTTWLTGSTRQIISKSKISSLSRALTFSSSAKALTPKQTTNKNHVNVQADLHKLIREIGPASTVLLKNLNHTLPLRASDKLKSVAILGSDSGDNPNGINSRPDRTCNSETLANAYIRDANPALNLQLILNDTNYEQSKDTARVADVTHVHVSSDSGEGAAVIEGHAGTRTDLNYISDVSVPQINYPEKLTIDYGLFEMYSIKSRFEYGFGLSYTTFKYTDIKLNKSIKSLKDVSTSIDRDLTAIELNFKVDNTRSVDGHEVSQLSLSFLVVDWVRSSPSGAGEPPKVLRGFERVFIKAGHSATVSIKLRVIKLSIW
;
A
#
# COMPACT_ATOMS: atom_id res chain seq x y z
N MET A 1 35.33 -17.33 -13.74
CA MET A 1 35.11 -16.28 -14.76
C MET A 1 34.67 -15.03 -14.02
N ALA A 2 35.54 -14.03 -13.93
CA ALA A 2 35.24 -12.76 -13.29
C ALA A 2 34.16 -12.02 -14.08
N TRP A 3 33.15 -11.50 -13.38
CA TRP A 3 32.19 -10.55 -13.93
C TRP A 3 32.94 -9.27 -14.32
N SER A 4 33.08 -9.02 -15.62
CA SER A 4 33.56 -7.74 -16.12
C SER A 4 32.42 -6.72 -16.01
N PRO A 5 32.56 -5.63 -15.24
CA PRO A 5 31.60 -4.54 -15.28
C PRO A 5 31.71 -3.86 -16.65
N LEU A 6 30.55 -3.57 -17.26
CA LEU A 6 30.39 -2.89 -18.55
C LEU A 6 30.68 -3.75 -19.80
N ALA A 7 29.78 -4.70 -20.08
CA ALA A 7 29.52 -5.03 -21.48
C ALA A 7 28.92 -3.77 -22.14
N ASP A 8 29.72 -3.06 -22.93
CA ASP A 8 29.25 -1.91 -23.70
C ASP A 8 28.28 -2.39 -24.79
N TRP A 9 26.99 -2.19 -24.55
CA TRP A 9 25.89 -2.61 -25.42
C TRP A 9 25.98 -1.98 -26.83
N THR A 10 26.75 -0.89 -26.99
CA THR A 10 26.95 -0.24 -28.30
C THR A 10 27.80 -1.10 -29.26
N THR A 11 28.65 -1.98 -28.72
CA THR A 11 29.54 -2.86 -29.51
C THR A 11 28.83 -4.02 -30.20
N TRP A 12 27.57 -4.32 -29.84
CA TRP A 12 26.77 -5.37 -30.49
C TRP A 12 26.44 -5.07 -31.96
N LEU A 13 26.55 -3.79 -32.36
CA LEU A 13 26.32 -3.34 -33.73
C LEU A 13 27.59 -3.34 -34.59
N THR A 14 28.78 -3.40 -33.97
CA THR A 14 30.07 -3.17 -34.65
C THR A 14 31.06 -4.35 -34.60
N GLY A 15 30.73 -5.47 -33.94
CA GLY A 15 31.58 -6.66 -33.85
C GLY A 15 31.08 -7.92 -34.57
N SER A 16 31.86 -8.99 -34.48
CA SER A 16 31.55 -10.37 -34.92
C SER A 16 30.27 -10.98 -34.29
N THR A 17 29.68 -10.30 -33.32
CA THR A 17 28.39 -10.57 -32.66
C THR A 17 27.15 -10.40 -33.54
N ARG A 18 27.28 -9.87 -34.77
CA ARG A 18 26.18 -9.84 -35.78
C ARG A 18 25.54 -11.22 -36.03
N GLN A 19 26.21 -12.32 -35.71
CA GLN A 19 25.70 -13.68 -35.92
C GLN A 19 24.82 -14.24 -34.79
N ILE A 20 24.79 -13.62 -33.59
CA ILE A 20 24.12 -14.23 -32.41
C ILE A 20 22.69 -13.69 -32.21
N ILE A 21 22.41 -12.45 -32.62
CA ILE A 21 21.11 -11.79 -32.41
C ILE A 21 20.52 -11.39 -33.75
N SER A 22 19.30 -11.87 -34.02
CA SER A 22 18.62 -11.56 -35.27
C SER A 22 18.32 -10.06 -35.40
N LYS A 23 18.45 -9.54 -36.63
CA LYS A 23 18.04 -8.16 -36.97
C LYS A 23 16.58 -7.90 -36.60
N SER A 24 15.72 -8.91 -36.67
CA SER A 24 14.31 -8.80 -36.25
C SER A 24 14.17 -8.52 -34.75
N LYS A 25 15.03 -9.08 -33.89
CA LYS A 25 15.01 -8.83 -32.45
C LYS A 25 15.46 -7.41 -32.11
N ILE A 26 16.51 -6.91 -32.79
CA ILE A 26 16.97 -5.52 -32.67
C ILE A 26 15.88 -4.54 -33.14
N SER A 27 15.26 -4.83 -34.29
CA SER A 27 14.15 -4.03 -34.83
C SER A 27 12.93 -4.01 -33.89
N SER A 28 12.59 -5.13 -33.26
CA SER A 28 11.49 -5.19 -32.29
C SER A 28 11.77 -4.39 -31.03
N LEU A 29 13.01 -4.40 -30.51
CA LEU A 29 13.41 -3.54 -29.38
C LEU A 29 13.30 -2.05 -29.73
N SER A 30 13.82 -1.66 -30.90
CA SER A 30 13.71 -0.27 -31.38
C SER A 30 12.25 0.16 -31.55
N ARG A 31 11.39 -0.68 -32.17
CA ARG A 31 9.96 -0.40 -32.31
C ARG A 31 9.26 -0.27 -30.96
N ALA A 32 9.57 -1.12 -29.98
CA ALA A 32 8.97 -1.02 -28.65
C ALA A 32 9.31 0.31 -27.96
N LEU A 33 10.57 0.75 -28.06
CA LEU A 33 11.02 2.04 -27.52
C LEU A 33 10.34 3.22 -28.23
N THR A 34 10.36 3.23 -29.57
CA THR A 34 9.74 4.29 -30.38
C THR A 34 8.23 4.34 -30.18
N PHE A 35 7.56 3.19 -30.11
CA PHE A 35 6.13 3.13 -29.84
C PHE A 35 5.79 3.70 -28.46
N SER A 36 6.59 3.38 -27.42
CA SER A 36 6.41 3.92 -26.07
C SER A 36 6.55 5.45 -26.03
N SER A 37 7.57 6.00 -26.71
CA SER A 37 7.78 7.45 -26.77
C SER A 37 6.67 8.18 -27.54
N SER A 38 6.23 7.60 -28.67
CA SER A 38 5.18 8.18 -29.51
C SER A 38 3.79 8.08 -28.85
N ALA A 39 3.49 6.98 -28.18
CA ALA A 39 2.22 6.79 -27.47
C ALA A 39 2.06 7.73 -26.26
N LYS A 40 3.17 8.20 -25.67
CA LYS A 40 3.15 9.17 -24.55
C LYS A 40 3.29 10.63 -24.97
N ALA A 41 3.32 10.94 -26.27
CA ALA A 41 3.57 12.30 -26.79
C ALA A 41 4.77 12.99 -26.12
N LEU A 42 5.81 12.22 -25.78
CA LEU A 42 7.03 12.74 -25.16
C LEU A 42 7.85 13.44 -26.24
N THR A 43 7.60 14.73 -26.44
CA THR A 43 8.56 15.60 -27.15
C THR A 43 9.65 15.97 -26.15
N PRO A 44 10.91 15.53 -26.34
CA PRO A 44 11.97 15.85 -25.40
C PRO A 44 12.27 17.35 -25.47
N LYS A 45 11.65 18.16 -24.61
CA LYS A 45 12.21 19.45 -24.24
C LYS A 45 13.32 19.18 -23.23
N GLN A 46 14.53 18.86 -23.72
CA GLN A 46 15.72 18.92 -22.88
C GLN A 46 15.97 20.39 -22.53
N THR A 47 15.41 20.84 -21.40
CA THR A 47 15.88 22.05 -20.76
C THR A 47 17.12 21.70 -19.96
N THR A 48 18.28 21.76 -20.60
CA THR A 48 19.57 21.79 -19.89
C THR A 48 19.64 23.11 -19.14
N ASN A 49 19.06 23.20 -17.95
CA ASN A 49 19.32 24.34 -17.08
C ASN A 49 19.20 23.94 -15.61
N LYS A 50 20.28 24.21 -14.87
CA LYS A 50 20.37 24.20 -13.40
C LYS A 50 19.50 25.31 -12.76
N ASN A 51 18.38 25.65 -13.40
CA ASN A 51 17.48 26.66 -12.87
C ASN A 51 16.61 25.94 -11.85
N HIS A 52 16.51 26.49 -10.65
CA HIS A 52 15.62 26.03 -9.59
C HIS A 52 14.14 26.24 -9.99
N VAL A 53 13.69 25.59 -11.05
CA VAL A 53 12.33 25.69 -11.58
C VAL A 53 11.38 25.06 -10.57
N ASN A 54 10.46 25.87 -10.04
CA ASN A 54 9.43 25.36 -9.17
C ASN A 54 8.40 24.56 -9.99
N VAL A 55 8.36 23.25 -9.78
CA VAL A 55 7.43 22.30 -10.43
C VAL A 55 6.33 21.78 -9.49
N GLN A 56 6.16 22.39 -8.32
CA GLN A 56 5.25 21.89 -7.28
C GLN A 56 3.77 22.05 -7.62
N ALA A 57 3.42 23.07 -8.43
CA ALA A 57 2.04 23.46 -8.73
C ALA A 57 1.16 23.43 -7.46
N ASP A 58 -0.03 22.85 -7.52
CA ASP A 58 -0.90 22.63 -6.36
C ASP A 58 -0.96 21.16 -5.89
N LEU A 59 0.06 20.36 -6.21
CA LEU A 59 0.16 18.93 -5.84
C LEU A 59 0.03 18.69 -4.33
N HIS A 60 0.37 19.69 -3.51
CA HIS A 60 0.18 19.64 -2.06
C HIS A 60 -1.27 19.40 -1.63
N LYS A 61 -2.27 19.82 -2.44
CA LYS A 61 -3.69 19.54 -2.17
C LYS A 61 -3.99 18.05 -2.25
N LEU A 62 -3.53 17.40 -3.31
CA LEU A 62 -3.70 15.95 -3.49
C LEU A 62 -2.94 15.16 -2.41
N ILE A 63 -1.73 15.60 -2.05
CA ILE A 63 -0.97 15.00 -0.94
C ILE A 63 -1.76 15.10 0.38
N ARG A 64 -2.39 16.27 0.63
CA ARG A 64 -3.22 16.50 1.82
C ARG A 64 -4.57 15.80 1.78
N GLU A 65 -5.04 15.38 0.62
CA GLU A 65 -6.22 14.52 0.46
C GLU A 65 -5.86 13.05 0.74
N ILE A 66 -4.79 12.54 0.11
CA ILE A 66 -4.38 11.14 0.21
C ILE A 66 -3.88 10.79 1.62
N GLY A 67 -3.07 11.66 2.24
CA GLY A 67 -2.47 11.37 3.56
C GLY A 67 -3.51 10.95 4.61
N PRO A 68 -4.48 11.81 4.98
CA PRO A 68 -5.55 11.46 5.90
C PRO A 68 -6.43 10.32 5.38
N ALA A 69 -6.72 10.27 4.08
CA ALA A 69 -7.55 9.23 3.47
C ALA A 69 -6.90 7.84 3.45
N SER A 70 -5.58 7.76 3.67
CA SER A 70 -4.77 6.54 3.78
C SER A 70 -4.53 6.10 5.23
N THR A 71 -4.93 6.92 6.21
CA THR A 71 -4.83 6.57 7.64
C THR A 71 -5.91 5.56 8.00
N VAL A 72 -5.52 4.45 8.63
CA VAL A 72 -6.45 3.38 9.05
C VAL A 72 -6.68 3.46 10.56
N LEU A 73 -7.94 3.62 10.96
CA LEU A 73 -8.32 3.57 12.38
C LEU A 73 -8.46 2.11 12.82
N LEU A 74 -7.50 1.60 13.60
CA LEU A 74 -7.52 0.20 14.05
C LEU A 74 -8.36 -0.03 15.32
N LYS A 75 -8.46 0.98 16.19
CA LYS A 75 -9.16 0.86 17.47
C LYS A 75 -9.69 2.21 17.92
N ASN A 76 -10.93 2.24 18.39
CA ASN A 76 -11.55 3.42 18.99
C ASN A 76 -12.50 2.99 20.11
N LEU A 77 -12.00 2.97 21.33
CA LEU A 77 -12.79 2.63 22.51
C LEU A 77 -13.45 3.88 23.07
N ASN A 78 -14.61 3.72 23.70
CA ASN A 78 -15.34 4.81 24.38
C ASN A 78 -15.60 6.05 23.50
N HIS A 79 -15.56 5.89 22.17
CA HIS A 79 -15.64 7.01 21.23
C HIS A 79 -14.61 8.12 21.51
N THR A 80 -13.41 7.76 21.98
CA THR A 80 -12.32 8.71 22.24
C THR A 80 -12.00 9.55 21.02
N LEU A 81 -12.07 8.97 19.83
CA LEU A 81 -11.96 9.69 18.57
C LEU A 81 -13.31 9.81 17.85
N PRO A 82 -13.54 10.90 17.08
CA PRO A 82 -12.64 12.05 16.91
C PRO A 82 -12.62 12.95 18.15
N LEU A 83 -11.50 13.61 18.41
CA LEU A 83 -11.48 14.71 19.39
C LEU A 83 -12.33 15.86 18.87
N ARG A 84 -13.17 16.43 19.73
CA ARG A 84 -14.13 17.49 19.40
C ARG A 84 -13.83 18.74 20.20
N ALA A 85 -14.14 19.91 19.63
CA ALA A 85 -14.08 21.17 20.35
C ALA A 85 -14.99 21.18 21.61
N SER A 86 -16.06 20.37 21.61
CA SER A 86 -16.96 20.19 22.76
C SER A 86 -16.34 19.49 23.95
N ASP A 87 -15.20 18.81 23.77
CA ASP A 87 -14.60 17.98 24.81
C ASP A 87 -13.91 18.82 25.90
N LYS A 88 -13.81 20.15 25.70
CA LYS A 88 -13.25 21.13 26.65
C LYS A 88 -11.88 20.72 27.18
N LEU A 89 -11.05 20.11 26.32
CA LEU A 89 -9.68 19.76 26.64
C LEU A 89 -8.91 21.02 27.04
N LYS A 90 -8.21 20.95 28.17
CA LYS A 90 -7.35 22.02 28.68
C LYS A 90 -5.88 21.72 28.40
N SER A 91 -5.54 20.44 28.23
CA SER A 91 -4.17 19.98 28.05
C SER A 91 -4.09 18.77 27.13
N VAL A 92 -3.13 18.81 26.20
CA VAL A 92 -2.80 17.70 25.31
C VAL A 92 -1.30 17.42 25.40
N ALA A 93 -0.96 16.15 25.56
CA ALA A 93 0.41 15.67 25.49
C ALA A 93 0.67 15.01 24.14
N ILE A 94 1.80 15.32 23.51
CA ILE A 94 2.32 14.66 22.32
C ILE A 94 3.68 14.07 22.67
N LEU A 95 3.78 12.75 22.56
CA LEU A 95 4.94 11.99 22.99
C LEU A 95 5.52 11.21 21.80
N GLY A 96 6.85 11.12 21.76
CA GLY A 96 7.58 10.38 20.74
C GLY A 96 8.32 11.28 19.77
N SER A 97 9.54 10.90 19.42
CA SER A 97 10.43 11.64 18.51
C SER A 97 9.83 11.80 17.11
N ASP A 98 9.03 10.84 16.65
CA ASP A 98 8.28 10.85 15.38
C ASP A 98 7.26 12.00 15.27
N SER A 99 7.01 12.74 16.35
CA SER A 99 6.16 13.94 16.31
C SER A 99 6.91 15.21 15.93
N GLY A 100 8.24 15.16 15.88
CA GLY A 100 9.12 16.32 15.64
C GLY A 100 9.62 16.44 14.21
N ASP A 101 10.21 17.58 13.89
CA ASP A 101 11.04 17.73 12.69
C ASP A 101 12.49 17.34 13.00
N ASN A 102 13.24 16.93 11.98
CA ASN A 102 14.66 16.64 12.14
C ASN A 102 15.48 17.89 12.50
N PRO A 103 16.29 17.92 13.57
CA PRO A 103 16.93 19.13 14.08
C PRO A 103 18.08 19.55 13.17
N ASN A 104 18.60 18.61 12.37
CA ASN A 104 19.60 18.89 11.34
C ASN A 104 18.95 19.35 10.02
N GLY A 105 17.61 19.36 9.95
CA GLY A 105 16.81 19.71 8.79
C GLY A 105 16.20 18.50 8.09
N ILE A 106 15.02 18.69 7.50
CA ILE A 106 14.21 17.62 6.87
C ILE A 106 14.90 16.89 5.72
N ASN A 107 15.98 17.43 5.16
CA ASN A 107 16.75 16.84 4.05
C ASN A 107 18.23 16.63 4.41
N SER A 108 18.55 16.62 5.70
CA SER A 108 19.93 16.59 6.20
C SER A 108 20.69 15.29 5.89
N ARG A 109 19.97 14.22 5.62
CA ARG A 109 20.51 12.87 5.42
C ARG A 109 20.36 12.47 3.95
N PRO A 110 21.48 12.18 3.26
CA PRO A 110 21.43 11.59 1.92
C PRO A 110 20.54 10.36 1.93
N ASP A 111 19.70 10.22 0.90
CA ASP A 111 18.83 9.07 0.69
C ASP A 111 17.89 8.70 1.87
N ARG A 112 17.66 9.63 2.81
CA ARG A 112 16.77 9.45 3.97
C ARG A 112 17.15 8.28 4.90
N THR A 113 18.43 7.94 5.01
CA THR A 113 18.88 6.74 5.75
C THR A 113 18.90 6.90 7.29
N CYS A 114 17.87 7.51 7.89
CA CYS A 114 17.74 7.63 9.34
C CYS A 114 16.27 7.67 9.76
N ASN A 115 15.98 7.17 10.96
CA ASN A 115 14.67 7.25 11.59
C ASN A 115 14.66 8.35 12.70
N SER A 116 15.45 9.41 12.49
CA SER A 116 15.47 10.56 13.40
C SER A 116 14.31 11.51 13.05
N GLU A 117 13.26 11.43 13.89
CA GLU A 117 11.98 12.15 13.87
C GLU A 117 10.98 11.79 12.77
N THR A 118 9.99 12.67 12.49
CA THR A 118 8.77 12.31 11.77
C THR A 118 9.06 11.66 10.43
N LEU A 119 8.63 10.41 10.25
CA LEU A 119 8.72 9.73 8.95
C LEU A 119 7.72 10.31 7.93
N ALA A 120 6.79 11.15 8.37
CA ALA A 120 5.92 11.94 7.52
C ALA A 120 5.36 13.18 8.25
N ASN A 121 5.85 14.37 7.87
CA ASN A 121 5.42 15.72 8.30
C ASN A 121 4.02 15.82 8.95
N ALA A 122 3.92 15.52 10.25
CA ALA A 122 2.71 15.71 11.02
C ALA A 122 2.68 17.14 11.59
N TYR A 123 2.05 18.05 10.85
CA TYR A 123 1.91 19.45 11.27
C TYR A 123 0.81 19.57 12.33
N ILE A 124 1.16 19.52 13.62
CA ILE A 124 0.23 19.89 14.69
C ILE A 124 0.32 21.42 14.83
N ARG A 125 -0.64 22.11 14.21
CA ARG A 125 -0.75 23.57 14.33
C ARG A 125 -1.68 23.89 15.49
N ASP A 126 -1.22 24.75 16.41
CA ASP A 126 -2.03 25.31 17.50
C ASP A 126 -3.30 25.96 16.93
N ALA A 127 -4.41 25.23 17.02
CA ALA A 127 -5.73 25.72 16.65
C ALA A 127 -6.45 26.40 17.84
N ASN A 128 -5.90 26.28 19.05
CA ASN A 128 -6.48 26.84 20.26
C ASN A 128 -5.39 27.32 21.24
N PRO A 129 -5.11 28.63 21.32
CA PRO A 129 -4.10 29.17 22.24
C PRO A 129 -4.44 28.98 23.72
N ALA A 130 -5.68 28.58 24.06
CA ALA A 130 -6.06 28.21 25.42
C ALA A 130 -5.77 26.73 25.77
N LEU A 131 -5.36 25.93 24.79
CA LEU A 131 -4.97 24.54 24.98
C LEU A 131 -3.49 24.48 25.40
N ASN A 132 -3.20 23.90 26.56
CA ASN A 132 -1.83 23.65 26.97
C ASN A 132 -1.26 22.44 26.21
N LEU A 133 -0.40 22.68 25.23
CA LEU A 133 0.26 21.65 24.45
C LEU A 133 1.64 21.31 25.04
N GLN A 134 1.85 20.05 25.41
CA GLN A 134 3.15 19.56 25.89
C GLN A 134 3.74 18.56 24.91
N LEU A 135 4.98 18.80 24.48
CA LEU A 135 5.70 18.00 23.49
C LEU A 135 6.91 17.34 24.15
N ILE A 136 6.95 16.00 24.16
CA ILE A 136 8.12 15.21 24.56
C ILE A 136 8.61 14.44 23.34
N LEU A 137 9.54 15.04 22.59
CA LEU A 137 10.08 14.52 21.33
C LEU A 137 11.29 13.60 21.56
N ASN A 138 11.18 12.68 22.52
CA ASN A 138 12.26 11.77 22.89
C ASN A 138 11.70 10.42 23.37
N ASP A 139 12.07 9.34 22.69
CA ASP A 139 11.52 8.00 22.93
C ASP A 139 12.05 7.33 24.21
N THR A 140 13.12 7.88 24.79
CA THR A 140 13.82 7.32 25.95
C THR A 140 13.56 8.08 27.24
N ASN A 141 12.92 9.25 27.17
CA ASN A 141 12.62 10.06 28.36
C ASN A 141 11.31 9.62 29.02
N TYR A 142 11.33 8.41 29.58
CA TYR A 142 10.15 7.76 30.15
C TYR A 142 9.55 8.51 31.34
N GLU A 143 10.38 9.04 32.24
CA GLU A 143 9.89 9.73 33.43
C GLU A 143 9.14 11.03 33.07
N GLN A 144 9.71 11.86 32.20
CA GLN A 144 9.03 13.07 31.76
C GLN A 144 7.76 12.74 30.95
N SER A 145 7.83 11.73 30.08
CA SER A 145 6.66 11.24 29.33
C SER A 145 5.54 10.79 30.27
N LYS A 146 5.86 10.05 31.34
CA LYS A 146 4.91 9.58 32.36
C LYS A 146 4.28 10.76 33.11
N ASP A 147 5.07 11.71 33.57
CA ASP A 147 4.58 12.86 34.32
C ASP A 147 3.71 13.79 33.46
N THR A 148 4.09 14.03 32.20
CA THR A 148 3.29 14.80 31.24
C THR A 148 1.99 14.08 30.88
N ALA A 149 2.01 12.78 30.63
CA ALA A 149 0.80 12.00 30.33
C ALA A 149 -0.18 11.95 31.50
N ARG A 150 0.31 11.94 32.75
CA ARG A 150 -0.53 11.85 33.96
C ARG A 150 -1.46 13.06 34.13
N VAL A 151 -1.02 14.24 33.68
CA VAL A 151 -1.74 15.50 33.87
C VAL A 151 -2.47 15.99 32.61
N ALA A 152 -2.25 15.34 31.47
CA ALA A 152 -2.89 15.68 30.21
C ALA A 152 -4.31 15.09 30.12
N ASP A 153 -5.25 15.83 29.53
CA ASP A 153 -6.61 15.32 29.27
C ASP A 153 -6.59 14.24 28.18
N VAL A 154 -5.71 14.42 27.18
CA VAL A 154 -5.46 13.47 26.10
C VAL A 154 -3.97 13.39 25.82
N THR A 155 -3.48 12.17 25.60
CA THR A 155 -2.10 11.92 25.18
C THR A 155 -2.08 11.24 23.81
N HIS A 156 -1.36 11.83 22.87
CA HIS A 156 -1.05 11.24 21.57
C HIS A 156 0.40 10.74 21.59
N VAL A 157 0.60 9.47 21.26
CA VAL A 157 1.92 8.87 21.16
C VAL A 157 2.17 8.53 19.71
N HIS A 158 3.24 9.05 19.13
CA HIS A 158 3.67 8.71 17.78
C HIS A 158 4.88 7.79 17.85
N VAL A 159 4.83 6.74 17.03
CA VAL A 159 5.87 5.74 16.93
C VAL A 159 6.05 5.45 15.45
N SER A 160 7.30 5.52 15.01
CA SER A 160 7.69 5.18 13.67
C SER A 160 8.50 3.89 13.63
N SER A 161 8.60 3.31 12.45
CA SER A 161 9.54 2.26 12.15
C SER A 161 10.02 2.49 10.73
N ASP A 162 11.32 2.49 10.54
CA ASP A 162 11.95 2.46 9.23
C ASP A 162 12.68 1.13 9.05
N SER A 163 12.81 0.67 7.80
CA SER A 163 13.54 -0.54 7.48
C SER A 163 14.55 -0.24 6.38
N GLY A 164 15.78 -0.73 6.54
CA GLY A 164 16.82 -0.56 5.52
C GLY A 164 16.41 -1.17 4.19
N GLU A 165 16.21 -0.33 3.18
CA GLU A 165 16.09 -0.78 1.80
C GLU A 165 17.49 -0.95 1.19
N GLY A 166 17.76 -2.12 0.61
CA GLY A 166 19.04 -2.39 -0.04
C GLY A 166 20.19 -2.74 0.92
N ALA A 167 21.36 -2.13 0.69
CA ALA A 167 22.58 -2.35 1.47
C ALA A 167 22.73 -1.36 2.65
N ALA A 168 21.74 -0.49 2.87
CA ALA A 168 21.78 0.50 3.94
C ALA A 168 21.55 -0.17 5.31
N VAL A 169 22.31 0.25 6.31
CA VAL A 169 22.09 -0.10 7.72
C VAL A 169 21.42 1.11 8.37
N ILE A 170 20.19 0.94 8.85
CA ILE A 170 19.45 1.99 9.56
C ILE A 170 19.45 1.61 11.04
N GLU A 171 20.10 2.43 11.88
CA GLU A 171 20.10 2.25 13.34
C GLU A 171 20.59 0.87 13.82
N GLY A 172 21.57 0.31 13.11
CA GLY A 172 22.10 -1.03 13.40
C GLY A 172 21.27 -2.17 12.82
N HIS A 173 20.11 -1.89 12.23
CA HIS A 173 19.32 -2.84 11.46
C HIS A 173 19.77 -2.82 10.01
N ALA A 174 20.44 -3.90 9.62
CA ALA A 174 20.96 -4.06 8.28
C ALA A 174 19.79 -4.32 7.31
N GLY A 175 19.81 -3.68 6.15
CA GLY A 175 18.73 -3.79 5.18
C GLY A 175 18.51 -5.22 4.70
N THR A 176 17.34 -5.51 4.15
CA THR A 176 16.89 -6.88 3.77
C THR A 176 17.84 -7.64 2.83
N ARG A 177 18.87 -6.99 2.27
CA ARG A 177 19.90 -7.60 1.39
C ARG A 177 21.23 -7.88 2.07
N THR A 178 21.36 -7.64 3.38
CA THR A 178 22.63 -7.78 4.13
C THR A 178 22.66 -9.00 5.05
N ASP A 179 21.51 -9.42 5.59
CA ASP A 179 21.35 -10.59 6.47
C ASP A 179 20.85 -11.85 5.73
N LEU A 180 21.21 -11.99 4.45
CA LEU A 180 21.06 -13.28 3.77
C LEU A 180 22.15 -14.22 4.30
N ASN A 181 21.88 -14.85 5.45
CA ASN A 181 22.67 -15.96 5.97
C ASN A 181 22.55 -17.15 5.00
N TYR A 182 23.45 -17.18 4.03
CA TYR A 182 23.57 -18.27 3.06
C TYR A 182 24.16 -19.51 3.76
N ILE A 183 23.31 -20.27 4.45
CA ILE A 183 23.65 -21.64 4.85
C ILE A 183 23.40 -22.54 3.63
N SER A 184 24.24 -22.44 2.61
CA SER A 184 24.19 -23.34 1.47
C SER A 184 25.55 -23.45 0.79
N ASP A 185 26.02 -24.67 0.53
CA ASP A 185 27.28 -24.96 -0.18
C ASP A 185 27.24 -24.60 -1.69
N VAL A 186 26.20 -23.88 -2.15
CA VAL A 186 26.04 -23.45 -3.55
C VAL A 186 26.55 -22.03 -3.77
N SER A 187 27.29 -21.83 -4.87
CA SER A 187 27.91 -20.56 -5.25
C SER A 187 26.91 -19.44 -5.60
N VAL A 188 25.65 -19.80 -5.86
CA VAL A 188 24.55 -18.86 -6.10
C VAL A 188 23.40 -19.22 -5.17
N PRO A 189 23.01 -18.31 -4.27
CA PRO A 189 21.88 -18.51 -3.39
C PRO A 189 20.59 -18.80 -4.12
N GLN A 190 19.86 -19.79 -3.64
CA GLN A 190 18.54 -20.14 -4.16
C GLN A 190 17.46 -19.62 -3.22
N ILE A 191 16.54 -18.81 -3.75
CA ILE A 191 15.33 -18.37 -3.05
C ILE A 191 14.17 -19.16 -3.64
N ASN A 192 13.75 -20.18 -2.91
CA ASN A 192 12.57 -20.95 -3.25
C ASN A 192 11.33 -20.28 -2.63
N TYR A 193 10.19 -20.35 -3.33
CA TYR A 193 8.89 -19.84 -2.86
C TYR A 193 7.95 -21.01 -2.53
N PRO A 194 8.29 -21.87 -1.53
CA PRO A 194 7.48 -23.04 -1.18
C PRO A 194 6.07 -22.67 -0.68
N GLU A 195 5.90 -21.45 -0.16
CA GLU A 195 4.62 -20.91 0.30
C GLU A 195 3.61 -20.66 -0.84
N LYS A 196 4.08 -20.56 -2.09
CA LYS A 196 3.24 -20.34 -3.28
C LYS A 196 2.30 -19.12 -3.10
N LEU A 197 0.99 -19.33 -3.18
CA LEU A 197 -0.04 -18.30 -3.01
C LEU A 197 -0.35 -17.98 -1.54
N THR A 198 0.29 -18.68 -0.60
CA THR A 198 -0.01 -18.65 0.83
C THR A 198 0.79 -17.53 1.52
N ILE A 199 0.58 -16.30 1.06
CA ILE A 199 1.21 -15.08 1.57
C ILE A 199 0.18 -14.15 2.20
N ASP A 200 0.61 -13.34 3.17
CA ASP A 200 -0.25 -12.37 3.87
C ASP A 200 -1.55 -13.02 4.40
N TYR A 201 -2.74 -12.43 4.20
CA TYR A 201 -4.01 -12.99 4.65
C TYR A 201 -4.30 -14.40 4.10
N GLY A 202 -3.72 -14.76 2.94
CA GLY A 202 -3.83 -16.12 2.39
C GLY A 202 -3.24 -17.17 3.34
N LEU A 203 -2.15 -16.85 4.03
CA LEU A 203 -1.56 -17.67 5.08
C LEU A 203 -2.51 -17.83 6.27
N PHE A 204 -3.07 -16.71 6.74
CA PHE A 204 -3.97 -16.72 7.88
C PHE A 204 -5.26 -17.50 7.59
N GLU A 205 -5.84 -17.35 6.40
CA GLU A 205 -7.01 -18.12 5.98
C GLU A 205 -6.66 -19.61 5.82
N MET A 206 -5.54 -19.96 5.17
CA MET A 206 -5.14 -21.35 4.92
C MET A 206 -4.89 -22.13 6.21
N TYR A 207 -4.24 -21.51 7.19
CA TYR A 207 -3.90 -22.13 8.47
C TYR A 207 -4.84 -21.77 9.62
N SER A 208 -5.93 -21.04 9.34
CA SER A 208 -6.90 -20.58 10.35
C SER A 208 -6.25 -19.84 11.52
N ILE A 209 -5.24 -19.03 11.22
CA ILE A 209 -4.52 -18.22 12.21
C ILE A 209 -5.38 -16.99 12.53
N LYS A 210 -5.54 -16.68 13.83
CA LYS A 210 -6.31 -15.52 14.25
C LYS A 210 -5.48 -14.23 14.09
N SER A 211 -5.90 -13.37 13.16
CA SER A 211 -5.36 -12.01 13.02
C SER A 211 -5.79 -11.12 14.18
N ARG A 212 -4.92 -10.16 14.55
CA ARG A 212 -5.31 -9.07 15.47
C ARG A 212 -6.19 -8.04 14.76
N PHE A 213 -5.82 -7.73 13.52
CA PHE A 213 -6.58 -6.94 12.56
C PHE A 213 -6.43 -7.65 11.22
N GLU A 214 -7.52 -8.11 10.63
CA GLU A 214 -7.49 -8.81 9.35
C GLU A 214 -7.18 -7.87 8.17
N TYR A 215 -6.75 -8.45 7.06
CA TYR A 215 -6.55 -7.72 5.81
C TYR A 215 -7.85 -7.02 5.38
N GLY A 216 -7.73 -5.75 5.02
CA GLY A 216 -8.87 -4.92 4.65
C GLY A 216 -9.68 -4.37 5.83
N PHE A 217 -9.28 -4.64 7.07
CA PHE A 217 -9.92 -4.08 8.26
C PHE A 217 -9.59 -2.60 8.46
N GLY A 218 -10.61 -1.83 8.84
CA GLY A 218 -10.47 -0.45 9.29
C GLY A 218 -11.78 0.04 9.89
N LEU A 219 -11.71 0.70 11.04
CA LEU A 219 -12.86 1.33 11.67
C LEU A 219 -13.20 2.66 10.98
N SER A 220 -14.45 3.08 11.16
CA SER A 220 -14.95 4.39 10.80
C SER A 220 -15.58 5.06 12.02
N TYR A 221 -15.73 6.38 11.99
CA TYR A 221 -16.51 7.12 13.00
C TYR A 221 -18.02 6.93 12.83
N THR A 222 -18.44 6.28 11.74
CA THR A 222 -19.82 5.84 11.52
C THR A 222 -19.89 4.32 11.36
N THR A 223 -21.11 3.77 11.25
CA THR A 223 -21.38 2.36 10.99
C THR A 223 -22.14 2.20 9.70
N PHE A 224 -21.79 1.17 8.93
CA PHE A 224 -22.41 0.88 7.63
C PHE A 224 -23.20 -0.42 7.65
N LYS A 225 -24.31 -0.45 6.91
CA LYS A 225 -25.13 -1.65 6.73
C LYS A 225 -25.25 -1.97 5.24
N TYR A 226 -25.07 -3.24 4.91
CA TYR A 226 -25.14 -3.75 3.55
C TYR A 226 -26.51 -4.42 3.32
N THR A 227 -27.20 -4.06 2.24
CA THR A 227 -28.49 -4.65 1.86
C THR A 227 -28.60 -4.86 0.34
N ASP A 228 -29.64 -5.58 -0.06
CA ASP A 228 -30.11 -5.64 -1.46
C ASP A 228 -29.05 -6.12 -2.46
N ILE A 229 -28.26 -7.12 -2.08
CA ILE A 229 -27.26 -7.72 -2.96
C ILE A 229 -27.91 -8.36 -4.18
N LYS A 230 -27.46 -7.96 -5.36
CA LYS A 230 -27.93 -8.40 -6.68
C LYS A 230 -26.73 -8.76 -7.53
N LEU A 231 -26.79 -9.93 -8.15
CA LEU A 231 -25.73 -10.43 -9.02
C LEU A 231 -26.26 -10.53 -10.45
N ASN A 232 -25.67 -9.73 -11.34
CA ASN A 232 -25.99 -9.73 -12.76
C ASN A 232 -24.89 -10.47 -13.51
N LYS A 233 -25.25 -11.50 -14.28
CA LYS A 233 -24.33 -12.23 -15.14
C LYS A 233 -24.36 -11.62 -16.53
N SER A 234 -23.22 -11.12 -17.01
CA SER A 234 -23.09 -10.50 -18.33
C SER A 234 -22.65 -11.49 -19.40
N ILE A 235 -21.99 -12.59 -19.01
CA ILE A 235 -21.63 -13.69 -19.90
C ILE A 235 -22.48 -14.92 -19.58
N LYS A 236 -22.97 -15.60 -20.62
CA LYS A 236 -23.79 -16.81 -20.49
C LYS A 236 -22.94 -18.08 -20.37
N SER A 237 -21.75 -18.10 -20.98
CA SER A 237 -20.85 -19.25 -20.99
C SER A 237 -19.38 -18.81 -21.03
N LEU A 238 -18.53 -19.50 -20.25
CA LEU A 238 -17.07 -19.33 -20.32
C LEU A 238 -16.47 -19.91 -21.62
N LYS A 239 -17.22 -20.72 -22.38
CA LYS A 239 -16.80 -21.27 -23.67
C LYS A 239 -16.77 -20.23 -24.79
N ASP A 240 -17.43 -19.08 -24.59
CA ASP A 240 -17.46 -17.97 -25.53
C ASP A 240 -16.22 -17.06 -25.37
N VAL A 241 -15.35 -17.36 -24.39
CA VAL A 241 -14.09 -16.66 -24.12
C VAL A 241 -12.97 -17.37 -24.89
N SER A 242 -12.69 -16.90 -26.11
CA SER A 242 -11.79 -17.58 -27.06
C SER A 242 -10.40 -16.92 -27.13
N THR A 243 -10.29 -15.65 -26.77
CA THR A 243 -9.06 -14.85 -26.90
C THR A 243 -8.60 -14.26 -25.57
N SER A 244 -7.35 -13.78 -25.52
CA SER A 244 -6.83 -13.03 -24.37
C SER A 244 -7.61 -11.73 -24.10
N ILE A 245 -8.25 -11.15 -25.13
CA ILE A 245 -9.08 -9.94 -25.03
C ILE A 245 -10.39 -10.25 -24.28
N ASP A 246 -10.95 -11.44 -24.47
CA ASP A 246 -12.20 -11.85 -23.81
C ASP A 246 -12.04 -12.02 -22.29
N ARG A 247 -10.81 -12.20 -21.79
CA ARG A 247 -10.51 -12.31 -20.35
C ARG A 247 -10.73 -11.01 -19.59
N ASP A 248 -10.72 -9.87 -20.28
CA ASP A 248 -10.95 -8.56 -19.70
C ASP A 248 -12.42 -8.12 -19.71
N LEU A 249 -13.31 -8.90 -20.32
CA LEU A 249 -14.75 -8.64 -20.31
C LEU A 249 -15.33 -8.82 -18.90
N THR A 250 -16.29 -7.97 -18.55
CA THR A 250 -17.05 -8.11 -17.30
C THR A 250 -17.93 -9.35 -17.40
N ALA A 251 -17.71 -10.30 -16.49
CA ALA A 251 -18.45 -11.55 -16.39
C ALA A 251 -19.64 -11.41 -15.45
N ILE A 252 -19.40 -10.77 -14.30
CA ILE A 252 -20.35 -10.59 -13.22
C ILE A 252 -20.29 -9.14 -12.75
N GLU A 253 -21.46 -8.54 -12.53
CA GLU A 253 -21.61 -7.27 -11.84
C GLU A 253 -22.40 -7.47 -10.55
N LEU A 254 -21.75 -7.19 -9.43
CA LEU A 254 -22.36 -7.23 -8.11
C LEU A 254 -22.85 -5.84 -7.72
N ASN A 255 -24.14 -5.68 -7.50
CA ASN A 255 -24.74 -4.43 -7.05
C ASN A 255 -25.33 -4.63 -5.66
N PHE A 256 -25.11 -3.69 -4.75
CA PHE A 256 -25.72 -3.70 -3.41
C PHE A 256 -25.84 -2.29 -2.88
N LYS A 257 -26.65 -2.11 -1.84
CA LYS A 257 -26.84 -0.85 -1.15
C LYS A 257 -25.99 -0.84 0.11
N VAL A 258 -25.37 0.31 0.38
CA VAL A 258 -24.63 0.58 1.61
C VAL A 258 -25.30 1.78 2.28
N ASP A 259 -25.79 1.56 3.50
CA ASP A 259 -26.42 2.59 4.33
C ASP A 259 -25.42 3.12 5.36
N ASN A 260 -25.26 4.44 5.44
CA ASN A 260 -24.61 5.08 6.59
C ASN A 260 -25.66 5.23 7.71
N THR A 261 -25.44 4.52 8.81
CA THR A 261 -26.44 4.36 9.89
C THR A 261 -26.27 5.33 11.05
N ARG A 262 -25.28 6.24 11.02
CA ARG A 262 -25.05 7.24 12.08
C ARG A 262 -25.12 8.67 11.54
N SER A 263 -24.91 9.61 12.46
CA SER A 263 -24.98 11.06 12.24
C SER A 263 -23.68 11.70 11.74
N VAL A 264 -22.72 10.90 11.28
CA VAL A 264 -21.43 11.37 10.78
C VAL A 264 -21.22 10.84 9.37
N ASP A 265 -20.84 11.72 8.45
CA ASP A 265 -20.45 11.35 7.09
C ASP A 265 -19.24 10.39 7.13
N GLY A 266 -19.14 9.50 6.15
CA GLY A 266 -18.03 8.56 6.13
C GLY A 266 -17.77 7.97 4.76
N HIS A 267 -16.56 7.45 4.60
CA HIS A 267 -16.23 6.56 3.49
C HIS A 267 -16.36 5.11 3.94
N GLU A 268 -16.88 4.27 3.06
CA GLU A 268 -16.86 2.82 3.22
C GLU A 268 -16.07 2.19 2.07
N VAL A 269 -15.25 1.19 2.40
CA VAL A 269 -14.50 0.40 1.41
C VAL A 269 -15.11 -1.00 1.36
N SER A 270 -16.06 -1.20 0.46
CA SER A 270 -16.72 -2.48 0.28
C SER A 270 -15.81 -3.46 -0.47
N GLN A 271 -15.66 -4.67 0.05
CA GLN A 271 -14.74 -5.68 -0.50
C GLN A 271 -15.50 -6.92 -0.96
N LEU A 272 -15.08 -7.48 -2.10
CA LEU A 272 -15.61 -8.72 -2.67
C LEU A 272 -14.49 -9.75 -2.77
N SER A 273 -14.60 -10.80 -1.95
CA SER A 273 -13.72 -11.96 -1.98
C SER A 273 -14.46 -13.17 -2.56
N LEU A 274 -13.75 -14.00 -3.32
CA LEU A 274 -14.28 -15.26 -3.85
C LEU A 274 -13.68 -16.43 -3.09
N SER A 275 -14.51 -17.43 -2.83
CA SER A 275 -14.06 -18.76 -2.45
C SER A 275 -14.16 -19.67 -3.65
N PHE A 276 -13.04 -20.27 -4.04
CA PHE A 276 -13.05 -21.37 -4.99
C PHE A 276 -13.40 -22.62 -4.20
N LEU A 277 -14.57 -23.20 -4.45
CA LEU A 277 -14.97 -24.47 -3.84
C LEU A 277 -14.03 -25.56 -4.36
N VAL A 278 -12.91 -25.74 -3.66
CA VAL A 278 -12.06 -26.90 -3.80
C VAL A 278 -12.69 -27.95 -2.91
N VAL A 279 -13.36 -28.94 -3.52
CA VAL A 279 -13.86 -30.12 -2.81
C VAL A 279 -12.76 -30.68 -1.89
N ASP A 280 -13.12 -30.92 -0.62
CA ASP A 280 -12.24 -31.19 0.54
C ASP A 280 -11.10 -32.21 0.29
N TRP A 281 -11.20 -33.06 -0.73
CA TRP A 281 -10.20 -34.06 -1.08
C TRP A 281 -8.89 -33.50 -1.69
N VAL A 282 -8.83 -32.20 -1.95
CA VAL A 282 -7.69 -31.54 -2.62
C VAL A 282 -6.97 -30.54 -1.70
N ARG A 283 -7.26 -30.51 -0.38
CA ARG A 283 -6.45 -29.73 0.57
C ARG A 283 -5.02 -30.24 0.75
N SER A 284 -4.76 -31.48 0.36
CA SER A 284 -3.45 -32.15 0.44
C SER A 284 -2.98 -32.73 -0.90
N SER A 285 -3.72 -32.50 -1.99
CA SER A 285 -3.32 -33.02 -3.31
C SER A 285 -2.44 -32.02 -4.06
N PRO A 286 -1.29 -32.45 -4.63
CA PRO A 286 -0.49 -31.62 -5.54
C PRO A 286 -1.22 -31.20 -6.83
N SER A 287 -2.47 -31.68 -7.04
CA SER A 287 -3.33 -31.35 -8.19
C SER A 287 -4.41 -30.29 -7.92
N GLY A 288 -4.48 -29.74 -6.72
CA GLY A 288 -5.27 -28.53 -6.45
C GLY A 288 -4.52 -27.29 -6.86
N ALA A 289 -5.24 -26.28 -7.37
CA ALA A 289 -4.65 -25.00 -7.72
C ALA A 289 -3.93 -24.28 -6.54
N GLY A 290 -4.11 -24.75 -5.30
CA GLY A 290 -3.45 -24.20 -4.12
C GLY A 290 -3.93 -22.79 -3.77
N GLU A 291 -5.11 -22.40 -4.23
CA GLU A 291 -5.72 -21.10 -3.94
C GLU A 291 -6.12 -21.02 -2.45
N PRO A 292 -5.89 -19.86 -1.79
CA PRO A 292 -6.40 -19.63 -0.44
C PRO A 292 -7.94 -19.74 -0.37
N PRO A 293 -8.52 -20.10 0.80
CA PRO A 293 -9.96 -20.29 0.96
C PRO A 293 -10.83 -19.10 0.51
N LYS A 294 -10.29 -17.88 0.64
CA LYS A 294 -10.89 -16.65 0.14
C LYS A 294 -9.81 -15.81 -0.51
N VAL A 295 -10.13 -15.18 -1.65
CA VAL A 295 -9.22 -14.28 -2.33
C VAL A 295 -9.94 -13.01 -2.75
N LEU A 296 -9.38 -11.84 -2.42
CA LEU A 296 -9.95 -10.54 -2.82
C LEU A 296 -9.96 -10.41 -4.35
N ARG A 297 -11.11 -10.03 -4.92
CA ARG A 297 -11.27 -9.87 -6.38
C ARG A 297 -11.73 -8.48 -6.81
N GLY A 298 -12.36 -7.72 -5.92
CA GLY A 298 -12.72 -6.34 -6.16
C GLY A 298 -13.00 -5.59 -4.86
N PHE A 299 -12.89 -4.27 -4.92
CA PHE A 299 -13.30 -3.37 -3.85
C PHE A 299 -13.77 -2.06 -4.46
N GLU A 300 -14.58 -1.31 -3.72
CA GLU A 300 -15.03 0.02 -4.12
C GLU A 300 -15.06 0.94 -2.89
N ARG A 301 -14.62 2.19 -3.06
CA ARG A 301 -14.63 3.18 -1.98
C ARG A 301 -15.67 4.24 -2.28
N VAL A 302 -16.68 4.33 -1.42
CA VAL A 302 -17.79 5.27 -1.61
C VAL A 302 -17.91 6.24 -0.43
N PHE A 303 -18.17 7.51 -0.73
CA PHE A 303 -18.55 8.50 0.28
C PHE A 303 -20.06 8.46 0.49
N ILE A 304 -20.49 8.41 1.75
CA ILE A 304 -21.92 8.35 2.11
C ILE A 304 -22.19 9.33 3.24
N LYS A 305 -23.08 10.29 2.97
CA LYS A 305 -23.54 11.24 4.00
C LYS A 305 -24.26 10.54 5.15
N ALA A 306 -24.24 11.15 6.31
CA ALA A 306 -24.96 10.72 7.51
C ALA A 306 -26.42 10.39 7.18
N GLY A 307 -26.89 9.21 7.59
CA GLY A 307 -28.26 8.74 7.36
C GLY A 307 -28.65 8.46 5.91
N HIS A 308 -27.71 8.57 4.95
CA HIS A 308 -27.98 8.32 3.53
C HIS A 308 -27.46 6.95 3.10
N SER A 309 -27.80 6.57 1.87
CA SER A 309 -27.38 5.33 1.24
C SER A 309 -26.71 5.59 -0.09
N ALA A 310 -25.81 4.70 -0.48
CA ALA A 310 -25.26 4.64 -1.83
C ALA A 310 -25.45 3.24 -2.43
N THR A 311 -25.60 3.19 -3.75
CA THR A 311 -25.52 1.93 -4.49
C THR A 311 -24.08 1.72 -4.92
N VAL A 312 -23.51 0.58 -4.56
CA VAL A 312 -22.15 0.16 -4.91
C VAL A 312 -22.23 -0.92 -5.98
N SER A 313 -21.38 -0.80 -7.01
CA SER A 313 -21.22 -1.80 -8.07
C SER A 313 -19.77 -2.28 -8.14
N ILE A 314 -19.56 -3.59 -8.02
CA ILE A 314 -18.26 -4.23 -8.19
C ILE A 314 -18.33 -5.16 -9.41
N LYS A 315 -17.51 -4.84 -10.43
CA LYS A 315 -17.43 -5.60 -11.68
C LYS A 315 -16.29 -6.61 -11.63
N LEU A 316 -16.62 -7.89 -11.81
CA LEU A 316 -15.66 -8.96 -11.94
C LEU A 316 -15.46 -9.33 -13.40
N ARG A 317 -14.24 -9.13 -13.87
CA ARG A 317 -13.79 -9.61 -15.20
C ARG A 317 -13.62 -11.13 -15.20
N VAL A 318 -13.68 -11.75 -16.37
CA VAL A 318 -13.44 -13.21 -16.53
C VAL A 318 -12.13 -13.64 -15.88
N ILE A 319 -11.06 -12.86 -16.01
CA ILE A 319 -9.77 -13.16 -15.40
C ILE A 319 -9.83 -13.26 -13.87
N LYS A 320 -10.74 -12.54 -13.21
CA LYS A 320 -10.91 -12.57 -11.75
C LYS A 320 -11.63 -13.85 -11.27
N LEU A 321 -12.26 -14.59 -12.19
CA LEU A 321 -12.93 -15.87 -11.93
C LEU A 321 -12.09 -17.08 -12.33
N SER A 322 -10.90 -16.85 -12.89
CA SER A 322 -10.04 -17.89 -13.46
C SER A 322 -8.94 -18.31 -12.48
N ILE A 323 -8.44 -19.53 -12.67
CA ILE A 323 -7.24 -20.09 -12.07
C ILE A 323 -6.25 -20.35 -13.21
N TRP A 324 -4.94 -20.24 -12.95
CA TRP A 324 -3.89 -20.51 -13.94
C TRP A 324 -3.61 -21.99 -14.11
#